data_AF-A0AAW2P5I1-F1
#
_entry.id   AF-A0AAW2P5I1-F1
#
_cell.length_a   1.000
_cell.length_b   1.000
_cell.length_c   1.000
_cell.angle_alpha   90.00
_cell.angle_beta   90.00
_cell.angle_gamma   90.00
#
_symmetry.space_group_name_H-M   'P 1'
#
loop_
_entity.id
_entity.type
_entity.pdbx_description
1 polymer ?
#
loop_
_entity_poly.entity_id
_entity_poly.type
_entity_poly.pdbx_seq_one_letter_code
_entity_poly.pdbx_strand_id
1 'polypeptide(L)'
;MHASAMIGSKFYAMADRGGVVYDVGCGEWGSVPKRLDLGWRGRAAVVDKVLYCYDYLGKIRGYDVEEDVWKELRGVDKGLPKFLCSSTMVNLDGKLCVVWEGKGNGKEVDIMCAEIDVKRDVDGGLSGTILRLDVILVVPKGASISHCLAVEF
;
A
#
# COMPACT_ATOMS: atom_id res chain seq x y z
N MET A 1 9.41 -8.50 -5.99
CA MET A 1 7.93 -8.43 -6.01
C MET A 1 7.50 -7.46 -7.09
N HIS A 2 6.42 -7.76 -7.81
CA HIS A 2 5.85 -6.83 -8.79
C HIS A 2 4.67 -6.08 -8.18
N ALA A 3 4.47 -4.84 -8.60
CA ALA A 3 3.34 -4.04 -8.19
C ALA A 3 2.87 -3.15 -9.33
N SER A 4 1.62 -2.73 -9.25
CA SER A 4 1.08 -1.74 -10.17
C SER A 4 0.12 -0.83 -9.45
N ALA A 5 0.07 0.43 -9.85
CA ALA A 5 -0.94 1.35 -9.36
C ALA A 5 -1.26 2.41 -10.41
N MET A 6 -2.48 2.93 -10.33
CA MET A 6 -2.91 4.12 -11.05
C MET A 6 -2.66 5.35 -10.18
N ILE A 7 -1.91 6.32 -10.70
CA ILE A 7 -1.74 7.63 -10.07
C ILE A 7 -2.19 8.70 -11.08
N GLY A 8 -3.36 9.29 -10.86
CA GLY A 8 -3.99 10.14 -11.85
C GLY A 8 -4.26 9.38 -13.15
N SER A 9 -3.82 9.92 -14.30
CA SER A 9 -3.93 9.26 -15.61
C SER A 9 -2.78 8.29 -15.93
N LYS A 10 -1.87 8.04 -14.98
CA LYS A 10 -0.66 7.25 -15.24
C LYS A 10 -0.74 5.89 -14.56
N PHE A 11 -0.58 4.84 -15.35
CA PHE A 11 -0.44 3.47 -14.90
C PHE A 11 1.04 3.15 -14.70
N TYR A 12 1.41 2.68 -13.51
CA TYR A 12 2.77 2.26 -13.21
C TYR A 12 2.81 0.74 -13.09
N ALA A 13 3.78 0.10 -13.73
CA ALA A 13 4.13 -1.30 -13.51
C ALA A 13 5.57 -1.36 -13.02
N MET A 14 5.74 -1.81 -11.78
CA MET A 14 6.98 -1.78 -11.02
C MET A 14 7.46 -3.20 -10.73
N ALA A 15 8.78 -3.41 -10.81
CA ALA A 15 9.47 -4.53 -10.18
C ALA A 15 10.08 -4.07 -8.84
N ASP A 16 10.97 -4.88 -8.22
CA ASP A 16 11.64 -4.47 -6.98
C ASP A 16 12.48 -3.20 -7.15
N ARG A 17 13.05 -3.02 -8.35
CA ARG A 17 13.60 -1.76 -8.84
C ARG A 17 13.37 -1.66 -10.33
N GLY A 18 13.14 -0.45 -10.79
CA GLY A 18 12.75 -0.17 -12.15
C GLY A 18 11.27 -0.47 -12.40
N GLY A 19 10.79 0.09 -13.48
CA GLY A 19 9.43 -0.06 -13.92
C GLY A 19 9.20 0.76 -15.18
N VAL A 20 7.97 0.67 -15.65
CA VAL A 20 7.48 1.45 -16.78
C VAL A 20 6.24 2.20 -16.34
N VAL A 21 6.06 3.39 -16.90
CA VAL A 21 4.83 4.17 -16.73
C VAL A 21 4.14 4.25 -18.08
N TYR A 22 2.84 4.03 -18.11
CA TYR A 22 1.99 4.26 -19.26
C TYR A 22 1.08 5.44 -18.94
N ASP A 23 1.15 6.49 -19.74
CA ASP A 23 0.23 7.62 -19.63
C ASP A 23 -1.01 7.33 -20.47
N VAL A 24 -2.14 7.09 -19.81
CA VAL A 24 -3.41 6.76 -20.45
C VAL A 24 -3.93 7.94 -21.29
N GLY A 25 -3.55 9.17 -20.93
CA GLY A 25 -4.01 10.38 -21.61
C GLY A 25 -3.40 10.55 -23.00
N CYS A 26 -2.10 10.24 -23.17
CA CYS A 26 -1.43 10.31 -24.48
C CYS A 26 -1.19 8.95 -25.14
N GLY A 27 -1.37 7.84 -24.42
CA GLY A 27 -1.18 6.49 -24.94
C GLY A 27 0.29 6.06 -25.08
N GLU A 28 1.18 6.63 -24.26
CA GLU A 28 2.63 6.44 -24.41
C GLU A 28 3.26 5.76 -23.19
N TRP A 29 4.25 4.92 -23.46
CA TRP A 29 5.14 4.36 -22.43
C TRP A 29 6.31 5.30 -22.15
N GLY A 30 6.72 5.37 -20.89
CA GLY A 30 7.86 6.16 -20.44
C GLY A 30 8.60 5.50 -19.29
N SER A 31 9.63 6.21 -18.81
CA SER A 31 10.41 5.79 -17.64
C SER A 31 9.77 6.30 -16.34
N VAL A 32 9.87 5.47 -15.30
CA VAL A 32 9.39 5.84 -13.97
C VAL A 32 10.30 6.93 -13.38
N PRO A 33 9.74 7.99 -12.77
CA PRO A 33 10.55 9.01 -12.10
C PRO A 33 11.45 8.40 -11.03
N LYS A 34 12.72 8.82 -11.02
CA LYS A 34 13.77 8.24 -10.15
C LYS A 34 13.39 8.26 -8.67
N ARG A 35 12.74 9.32 -8.19
CA ARG A 35 12.34 9.43 -6.78
C ARG A 35 11.26 8.44 -6.40
N LEU A 36 10.26 8.26 -7.25
CA LEU A 36 9.21 7.25 -7.08
C LEU A 36 9.83 5.84 -7.05
N ASP A 37 10.67 5.51 -8.04
CA ASP A 37 11.36 4.21 -8.14
C ASP A 37 12.23 3.88 -6.91
N LEU A 38 12.95 4.89 -6.39
CA LEU A 38 13.83 4.69 -5.25
C LEU A 38 13.10 4.36 -3.95
N GLY A 39 11.82 4.71 -3.80
CA GLY A 39 11.06 4.45 -2.58
C GLY A 39 9.96 3.41 -2.69
N TRP A 40 9.43 3.13 -3.89
CA TRP A 40 8.32 2.19 -4.05
C TRP A 40 8.80 0.76 -3.77
N ARG A 41 8.20 0.09 -2.78
CA ARG A 41 8.47 -1.31 -2.49
C ARG A 41 7.19 -2.13 -2.44
N GLY A 42 7.15 -3.16 -3.29
CA GLY A 42 6.09 -4.13 -3.30
C GLY A 42 4.71 -3.54 -3.59
N ARG A 43 3.67 -4.27 -3.15
CA ARG A 43 2.27 -3.89 -3.33
C ARG A 43 1.99 -2.52 -2.72
N ALA A 44 1.18 -1.73 -3.42
CA ALA A 44 0.89 -0.36 -3.07
C ALA A 44 -0.57 -0.02 -3.37
N ALA A 45 -1.08 1.01 -2.71
CA ALA A 45 -2.38 1.58 -2.97
C ALA A 45 -2.30 3.10 -3.03
N VAL A 46 -3.14 3.72 -3.84
CA VAL A 46 -3.20 5.17 -3.96
C VAL A 46 -4.47 5.67 -3.29
N VAL A 47 -4.31 6.50 -2.27
CA VAL A 47 -5.40 7.15 -1.53
C VAL A 47 -5.12 8.65 -1.56
N ASP A 48 -6.09 9.44 -2.03
CA ASP A 48 -5.98 10.90 -2.14
C ASP A 48 -4.63 11.41 -2.72
N LYS A 49 -4.28 10.89 -3.90
CA LYS A 49 -3.03 11.19 -4.62
C LYS A 49 -1.73 10.90 -3.83
N VAL A 50 -1.80 10.09 -2.77
CA VAL A 50 -0.62 9.57 -2.08
C VAL A 50 -0.52 8.09 -2.35
N LEU A 51 0.63 7.65 -2.86
CA LEU A 51 0.90 6.23 -3.03
C LEU A 51 1.49 5.65 -1.76
N TYR A 52 0.77 4.74 -1.13
CA TYR A 52 1.20 4.04 0.08
C TYR A 52 1.79 2.69 -0.25
N CYS A 53 2.92 2.38 0.37
CA CYS A 53 3.53 1.05 0.40
C CYS A 53 4.30 0.87 1.70
N TYR A 54 4.85 -0.32 1.94
CA TYR A 54 5.76 -0.54 3.07
C TYR A 54 7.21 -0.21 2.67
N ASP A 55 8.05 0.10 3.64
CA ASP A 55 9.49 0.18 3.45
C ASP A 55 10.20 -1.12 3.88
N TYR A 56 11.53 -1.14 3.78
CA TYR A 56 12.36 -2.28 4.15
C TYR A 56 12.40 -2.57 5.66
N LEU A 57 11.91 -1.65 6.49
CA LEU A 57 11.75 -1.83 7.94
C LEU A 57 10.33 -2.29 8.31
N GLY A 58 9.45 -2.44 7.32
CA GLY A 58 8.05 -2.82 7.48
C GLY A 58 7.14 -1.68 7.96
N LYS A 59 7.59 -0.43 7.87
CA LYS A 59 6.78 0.76 8.15
C LYS A 59 6.00 1.17 6.90
N ILE A 60 4.82 1.74 7.09
CA ILE A 60 4.05 2.34 5.99
C ILE A 60 4.65 3.71 5.64
N ARG A 61 4.88 3.94 4.35
CA ARG A 61 5.29 5.22 3.78
C ARG A 61 4.32 5.64 2.68
N GLY A 62 4.15 6.94 2.52
CA GLY A 62 3.39 7.54 1.42
C GLY A 62 4.30 8.35 0.52
N TYR A 63 4.20 8.16 -0.78
CA TYR A 63 4.75 9.06 -1.79
C TYR A 63 3.71 10.12 -2.13
N ASP A 64 4.03 11.34 -1.77
CA ASP A 64 3.24 12.50 -2.11
C ASP A 64 3.54 12.91 -3.55
N VAL A 65 2.55 12.71 -4.43
CA VAL A 65 2.71 12.94 -5.87
C VAL A 65 2.91 14.42 -6.20
N GLU A 66 2.29 15.30 -5.41
CA GLU A 66 2.36 16.75 -5.64
C GLU A 66 3.70 17.31 -5.18
N GLU A 67 4.26 16.75 -4.10
CA GLU A 67 5.53 17.20 -3.49
C GLU A 67 6.76 16.41 -3.97
N ASP A 68 6.58 15.36 -4.79
CA ASP A 68 7.65 14.48 -5.30
C ASP A 68 8.59 13.97 -4.17
N VAL A 69 7.97 13.49 -3.08
CA VAL A 69 8.70 13.08 -1.87
C VAL A 69 8.02 11.94 -1.12
N TRP A 70 8.86 11.04 -0.58
CA TRP A 70 8.42 9.95 0.29
C TRP A 70 8.42 10.37 1.76
N LYS A 71 7.29 10.20 2.43
CA LYS A 71 7.05 10.55 3.83
C LYS A 71 6.68 9.29 4.64
N GLU A 72 7.07 9.24 5.91
CA GLU A 72 6.60 8.18 6.83
C GLU A 72 5.14 8.46 7.22
N LEU A 73 4.30 7.41 7.28
CA LEU A 73 2.95 7.53 7.82
C LEU A 73 2.99 7.41 9.36
N ARG A 74 2.73 8.51 10.06
CA ARG A 74 2.76 8.59 11.52
C ARG A 74 1.46 8.06 12.14
N GLY A 75 1.49 7.65 13.40
CA GLY A 75 0.28 7.37 14.20
C GLY A 75 -0.22 5.91 14.16
N VAL A 76 0.34 5.07 13.29
CA VAL A 76 -0.08 3.66 13.12
C VAL A 76 0.93 2.64 13.66
N ASP A 77 2.14 3.09 14.01
CA ASP A 77 3.29 2.25 14.37
C ASP A 77 3.11 1.41 15.63
N LYS A 78 2.28 1.88 16.57
CA LYS A 78 1.97 1.14 17.81
C LYS A 78 0.86 0.11 17.66
N GLY A 79 -0.02 0.29 16.67
CA GLY A 79 -1.21 -0.54 16.49
C GLY A 79 -1.06 -1.62 15.41
N LEU A 80 -0.07 -1.48 14.53
CA LEU A 80 0.15 -2.43 13.43
C LEU A 80 1.47 -3.21 13.61
N PRO A 81 1.53 -4.46 13.12
CA PRO A 81 2.79 -5.16 13.06
C PRO A 81 3.73 -4.48 12.05
N LYS A 82 5.01 -4.81 12.13
CA LYS A 82 5.93 -4.54 11.01
C LYS A 82 5.58 -5.49 9.88
N PHE A 83 5.25 -4.91 8.73
CA PHE A 83 4.84 -5.67 7.57
C PHE A 83 6.06 -6.19 6.83
N LEU A 84 6.00 -7.44 6.40
CA LEU A 84 6.92 -7.98 5.41
C LEU A 84 6.23 -7.96 4.04
N CYS A 85 6.97 -8.42 3.04
CA CYS A 85 6.58 -8.53 1.63
C CYS A 85 5.27 -9.29 1.34
N SER A 86 4.57 -9.88 2.32
CA SER A 86 3.34 -10.65 2.07
C SER A 86 2.04 -9.83 2.22
N SER A 87 2.11 -8.64 2.81
CA SER A 87 0.94 -7.77 2.96
C SER A 87 0.50 -7.12 1.64
N THR A 88 -0.79 -6.82 1.53
CA THR A 88 -1.38 -6.12 0.40
C THR A 88 -2.14 -4.90 0.87
N MET A 89 -2.17 -3.87 0.04
CA MET A 89 -2.85 -2.62 0.33
C MET A 89 -3.91 -2.35 -0.73
N VAL A 90 -5.00 -1.69 -0.32
CA VAL A 90 -6.04 -1.24 -1.25
C VAL A 90 -6.66 0.06 -0.75
N ASN A 91 -7.11 0.90 -1.68
CA ASN A 91 -7.97 2.02 -1.36
C ASN A 91 -9.42 1.52 -1.34
N LEU A 92 -10.05 1.53 -0.17
CA LEU A 92 -11.45 1.16 0.00
C LEU A 92 -12.21 2.38 0.53
N ASP A 93 -13.04 2.99 -0.31
CA ASP A 93 -13.87 4.15 0.08
C ASP A 93 -13.04 5.28 0.71
N GLY A 94 -11.92 5.64 0.06
CA GLY A 94 -11.01 6.68 0.51
C GLY A 94 -10.13 6.31 1.71
N LYS A 95 -10.22 5.08 2.22
CA LYS A 95 -9.44 4.58 3.34
C LYS A 95 -8.31 3.69 2.86
N LEU A 96 -7.16 3.75 3.52
CA LEU A 96 -6.09 2.80 3.28
C LEU A 96 -6.39 1.51 4.04
N CYS A 97 -6.73 0.46 3.30
CA CYS A 97 -6.91 -0.87 3.86
C CYS A 97 -5.65 -1.71 3.66
N VAL A 98 -5.23 -2.38 4.73
CA VAL A 98 -4.06 -3.24 4.78
C VAL A 98 -4.53 -4.65 5.13
N VAL A 99 -4.20 -5.63 4.29
CA VAL A 99 -4.58 -7.04 4.49
C VAL A 99 -3.32 -7.90 4.51
N TRP A 100 -3.20 -8.80 5.49
CA TRP A 100 -2.01 -9.63 5.64
C TRP A 100 -2.30 -10.95 6.35
N GLU A 101 -1.38 -11.92 6.21
CA GLU A 101 -1.42 -13.14 7.00
C GLU A 101 -0.89 -12.89 8.42
N GLY A 102 -1.76 -13.06 9.42
CA GLY A 102 -1.46 -12.95 10.85
C GLY A 102 -0.89 -14.23 11.46
N LYS A 103 -0.80 -14.26 12.79
CA LYS A 103 -0.39 -15.45 13.54
C LYS A 103 -1.64 -16.30 13.83
N GLY A 104 -1.72 -17.50 13.27
CA GLY A 104 -2.77 -18.46 13.63
C GLY A 104 -2.31 -19.50 14.67
N ASN A 105 -3.12 -20.55 14.85
CA ASN A 105 -2.93 -21.60 15.87
C ASN A 105 -1.97 -22.74 15.46
N GLY A 106 -1.27 -22.60 14.33
CA GLY A 106 -0.32 -23.58 13.80
C GLY A 106 -0.90 -24.55 12.76
N LYS A 107 -2.23 -24.72 12.71
CA LYS A 107 -2.95 -25.39 11.62
C LYS A 107 -3.65 -24.41 10.68
N GLU A 108 -4.04 -23.27 11.23
CA GLU A 108 -4.71 -22.19 10.53
C GLU A 108 -3.87 -20.91 10.59
N VAL A 109 -4.25 -19.95 9.76
CA VAL A 109 -3.70 -18.61 9.66
C VAL A 109 -4.86 -17.62 9.63
N ASP A 110 -4.77 -16.58 10.43
CA ASP A 110 -5.75 -15.48 10.42
C ASP A 110 -5.41 -14.53 9.29
N ILE A 111 -6.39 -14.19 8.46
CA ILE A 111 -6.29 -13.07 7.53
C ILE A 111 -6.75 -11.83 8.27
N MET A 112 -5.79 -10.94 8.53
CA MET A 112 -6.00 -9.71 9.26
C MET A 112 -6.32 -8.58 8.29
N CYS A 113 -7.17 -7.64 8.72
CA CYS A 113 -7.43 -6.39 8.01
C CYS A 113 -7.32 -5.21 8.97
N ALA A 114 -6.64 -4.15 8.52
CA ALA A 114 -6.67 -2.86 9.17
C ALA A 114 -7.23 -1.80 8.21
N GLU A 115 -8.24 -1.08 8.66
CA GLU A 115 -8.76 0.11 7.98
C GLU A 115 -8.13 1.34 8.61
N ILE A 116 -7.47 2.15 7.78
CA ILE A 116 -6.71 3.32 8.23
C ILE A 116 -7.27 4.56 7.54
N ASP A 117 -7.74 5.52 8.34
CA ASP A 117 -7.98 6.87 7.87
C ASP A 117 -6.65 7.57 7.70
N VAL A 118 -6.34 8.05 6.49
CA VAL A 118 -5.06 8.68 6.16
C VAL A 118 -5.28 10.12 5.73
N LYS A 119 -4.38 11.01 6.17
CA LYS A 119 -4.46 12.42 5.83
C LYS A 119 -3.10 13.08 5.71
N ARG A 120 -3.11 14.24 5.04
CA ARG A 120 -2.00 15.20 5.01
C ARG A 120 -2.10 16.11 6.22
N ASP A 121 -0.98 16.31 6.89
CA ASP A 121 -0.88 17.18 8.06
C ASP A 121 -0.54 18.62 7.63
N VAL A 122 -0.80 19.60 8.52
CA VAL A 122 -0.51 21.03 8.28
C VAL A 122 0.99 21.29 8.09
N ASP A 123 1.85 20.46 8.71
CA ASP A 123 3.31 20.52 8.55
C ASP A 123 3.80 19.86 7.24
N GLY A 124 2.88 19.42 6.37
CA GLY A 124 3.19 18.65 5.17
C GLY A 124 3.50 17.18 5.45
N GLY A 125 3.37 16.69 6.69
CA GLY A 125 3.49 15.29 7.06
C GLY A 125 2.33 14.42 6.58
N LEU A 126 2.42 13.12 6.86
CA LEU A 126 1.33 12.16 6.70
C LEU A 126 1.02 11.52 8.05
N SER A 127 -0.26 11.48 8.41
CA SER A 127 -0.73 10.78 9.60
C SER A 127 -1.85 9.80 9.26
N GLY A 128 -1.92 8.73 10.03
CA GLY A 128 -2.92 7.68 9.92
C GLY A 128 -3.56 7.39 11.27
N THR A 129 -4.85 7.09 11.26
CA THR A 129 -5.61 6.61 12.42
C THR A 129 -6.21 5.25 12.08
N ILE A 130 -5.89 4.23 12.88
CA ILE A 130 -6.48 2.90 12.71
C ILE A 130 -7.94 2.98 13.18
N LEU A 131 -8.87 2.83 12.25
CA LEU A 131 -10.31 2.83 12.53
C LEU A 131 -10.77 1.45 12.97
N ARG A 132 -10.20 0.41 12.36
CA ARG A 132 -10.56 -0.99 12.57
C ARG A 132 -9.36 -1.90 12.42
N LEU A 133 -9.28 -2.93 13.25
CA LEU A 133 -8.25 -3.97 13.19
C LEU A 133 -8.86 -5.31 13.58
N ASP A 134 -9.17 -6.16 12.59
CA ASP A 134 -9.94 -7.39 12.81
C ASP A 134 -9.35 -8.58 12.05
N VAL A 135 -9.72 -9.78 12.51
CA VAL A 135 -9.62 -11.02 11.72
C VAL A 135 -10.83 -11.09 10.80
N ILE A 136 -10.60 -11.07 9.48
CA ILE A 136 -11.68 -11.11 8.48
C ILE A 136 -11.93 -12.51 7.94
N LEU A 137 -10.95 -13.41 8.04
CA LEU A 137 -11.07 -14.80 7.59
C LEU A 137 -10.04 -15.66 8.33
N VAL A 138 -10.38 -16.92 8.60
CA VAL A 138 -9.44 -17.93 9.10
C VAL A 138 -9.28 -18.98 8.00
N VAL A 139 -8.04 -19.27 7.61
CA VAL A 139 -7.73 -20.17 6.49
C VAL A 139 -6.77 -21.29 6.91
N PRO A 140 -6.76 -22.44 6.21
CA PRO A 140 -5.76 -23.46 6.42
C PRO A 140 -4.34 -22.92 6.20
N LYS A 141 -3.40 -23.42 6.99
CA LYS A 141 -1.98 -23.09 6.83
C LYS A 141 -1.49 -23.44 5.43
N GLY A 142 -0.77 -22.51 4.82
CA GLY A 142 -0.27 -22.62 3.45
C GLY A 142 -1.08 -21.82 2.43
N ALA A 143 -2.26 -21.32 2.80
CA ALA A 143 -2.94 -20.29 2.02
C ALA A 143 -2.13 -18.98 2.02
N SER A 144 -2.25 -18.21 0.93
CA SER A 144 -1.54 -16.94 0.75
C SER A 144 -2.43 -15.93 0.04
N ILE A 145 -2.24 -14.65 0.35
CA ILE A 145 -2.92 -13.55 -0.33
C ILE A 145 -2.17 -13.24 -1.64
N SER A 146 -2.79 -13.55 -2.78
CA SER A 146 -2.23 -13.22 -4.10
C SER A 146 -2.51 -11.78 -4.49
N HIS A 147 -3.76 -11.33 -4.36
CA HIS A 147 -4.24 -10.01 -4.72
C HIS A 147 -5.38 -9.56 -3.79
N CYS A 148 -5.55 -8.24 -3.66
CA CYS A 148 -6.69 -7.63 -3.00
C CYS A 148 -7.14 -6.44 -3.86
N LEU A 149 -8.45 -6.36 -4.10
CA LEU A 149 -9.07 -5.38 -4.97
C LEU A 149 -10.28 -4.80 -4.26
N ALA A 150 -10.46 -3.48 -4.35
CA ALA A 150 -11.68 -2.84 -3.94
C ALA A 150 -12.68 -2.95 -5.10
N VAL A 151 -13.92 -3.23 -4.76
CA VAL A 151 -15.04 -3.32 -5.71
C VAL A 151 -16.02 -2.21 -5.36
N GLU A 152 -16.40 -1.43 -6.36
CA GLU A 152 -17.47 -0.43 -6.26
C GLU A 152 -18.79 -1.11 -6.69
N PHE A 153 -19.86 -0.88 -5.94
CA PHE A 153 -21.20 -1.41 -6.21
C PHE A 153 -22.20 -0.27 -6.43
#